data_AF-A0A0M2UAU0-F1
#
_entry.id   AF-A0A0M2UAU0-F1
#
_cell.length_a   1.000
_cell.length_b   1.000
_cell.length_c   1.000
_cell.angle_alpha   90.00
_cell.angle_beta   90.00
_cell.angle_gamma   90.00
#
_symmetry.space_group_name_H-M   'P 1'
#
loop_
_entity.id
_entity.type
_entity.pdbx_description
1 polymer ?
#
loop_
_entity_poly.entity_id
_entity_poly.type
_entity_poly.pdbx_seq_one_letter_code
_entity_poly.pdbx_strand_id
1 'polypeptide(L)'
;MLRDGFRGKSIATQTLKIPEGTSPSQIRKLEGLYSRKGDGLITEIPAFLIGQLGKNDLHAGDIRGDEIMDYALSVIFRAQEIIGGRVVFIECLEKPKLIEFYSKHGFKIFRQDPDDKLIQMVRQLK
;
A
#
# COMPACT_ATOMS: atom_id res chain seq x y z
N MET A 1 20.87 -4.37 -4.91
CA MET A 1 20.99 -5.77 -4.45
C MET A 1 19.59 -6.24 -4.08
N LEU A 2 18.89 -6.90 -5.00
CA LEU A 2 17.55 -7.44 -4.79
C LEU A 2 17.70 -8.82 -4.18
N ARG A 3 17.08 -9.07 -3.01
CA ARG A 3 17.08 -10.38 -2.35
C ARG A 3 15.88 -11.20 -2.78
N ASP A 4 16.09 -12.52 -2.80
CA ASP A 4 15.13 -13.57 -3.10
C ASP A 4 13.85 -13.39 -2.27
N GLY A 5 12.74 -13.17 -2.97
CA GLY A 5 11.42 -12.85 -2.38
C GLY A 5 10.75 -11.65 -3.05
N PHE A 6 11.53 -10.75 -3.66
CA PHE A 6 11.00 -9.58 -4.34
C PHE A 6 10.41 -9.94 -5.71
N ARG A 7 9.11 -10.24 -5.78
CA ARG A 7 8.39 -10.32 -7.06
C ARG A 7 8.35 -8.90 -7.64
N GLY A 8 9.17 -8.61 -8.65
CA GLY A 8 9.32 -7.30 -9.30
C GLY A 8 8.02 -6.76 -9.90
N LYS A 9 7.13 -6.25 -9.06
CA LYS A 9 5.83 -5.70 -9.42
C LYS A 9 5.88 -4.19 -9.22
N SER A 10 5.66 -3.42 -10.28
CA SER A 10 5.51 -1.97 -10.16
C SER A 10 4.17 -1.63 -9.51
N ILE A 11 3.06 -2.07 -10.13
CA ILE A 11 1.71 -1.99 -9.58
C ILE A 11 1.04 -3.35 -9.76
N ALA A 12 0.30 -3.83 -8.75
CA ALA A 12 -0.45 -5.09 -8.83
C ALA A 12 -1.68 -5.09 -7.93
N THR A 13 -2.67 -5.92 -8.25
CA THR A 13 -3.68 -6.34 -7.26
C THR A 13 -3.09 -7.43 -6.38
N GLN A 14 -3.19 -7.27 -5.06
CA GLN A 14 -2.66 -8.21 -4.08
C GLN A 14 -3.55 -8.25 -2.83
N THR A 15 -3.56 -9.39 -2.16
CA THR A 15 -4.23 -9.54 -0.87
C THR A 15 -3.46 -8.79 0.21
N LEU A 16 -4.13 -7.86 0.88
CA LEU A 16 -3.66 -7.23 2.11
C LEU A 16 -4.12 -8.07 3.30
N LYS A 17 -3.18 -8.58 4.07
CA LYS A 17 -3.44 -9.27 5.34
C LYS A 17 -3.73 -8.25 6.44
N ILE A 18 -4.81 -8.44 7.17
CA ILE A 18 -5.22 -7.62 8.30
C ILE A 18 -4.45 -8.09 9.55
N PRO A 19 -3.74 -7.18 10.27
CA PRO A 19 -3.05 -7.51 11.50
C PRO A 19 -4.01 -8.07 12.55
N GLU A 20 -3.54 -9.05 13.31
CA GLU A 20 -4.25 -9.51 14.51
C GLU A 20 -4.48 -8.33 15.47
N GLY A 21 -5.64 -8.32 16.13
CA GLY A 21 -6.05 -7.21 17.00
C GLY A 21 -6.62 -5.98 16.27
N THR A 22 -6.67 -5.96 14.93
CA THR A 22 -7.37 -4.88 14.20
C THR A 22 -8.85 -4.86 14.57
N SER A 23 -9.36 -3.70 15.01
CA SER A 23 -10.74 -3.58 15.47
C SER A 23 -11.76 -3.79 14.33
N PRO A 24 -12.97 -4.29 14.63
CA PRO A 24 -14.02 -4.46 13.61
C PRO A 24 -14.38 -3.17 12.87
N SER A 25 -14.31 -2.01 13.53
CA SER A 25 -14.58 -0.71 12.91
C SER A 25 -13.49 -0.33 11.89
N GLN A 26 -12.21 -0.59 12.20
CA GLN A 26 -11.12 -0.40 11.24
C GLN A 26 -11.24 -1.35 10.05
N ILE A 27 -11.56 -2.63 10.29
CA ILE A 27 -11.77 -3.61 9.22
C ILE A 27 -12.89 -3.14 8.29
N ARG A 28 -14.04 -2.73 8.84
CA ARG A 28 -15.16 -2.21 8.05
C ARG A 28 -14.76 -0.97 7.24
N LYS A 29 -13.87 -0.13 7.75
CA LYS A 29 -13.38 1.04 7.02
C LYS A 29 -12.52 0.65 5.81
N LEU A 30 -11.72 -0.42 5.93
CA LEU A 30 -10.87 -0.93 4.87
C LEU A 30 -11.65 -1.76 3.83
N GLU A 31 -12.56 -2.63 4.29
CA GLU A 31 -13.33 -3.54 3.44
C GLU A 31 -14.61 -2.89 2.86
N GLY A 32 -15.24 -1.98 3.61
CA GLY A 32 -16.36 -1.15 3.17
C GLY A 32 -17.74 -1.68 3.56
N LEU A 33 -17.94 -2.98 3.70
CA LEU A 33 -19.25 -3.59 3.92
C LEU A 33 -19.33 -4.22 5.31
N TYR A 34 -18.50 -5.22 5.55
CA TYR A 34 -18.55 -6.07 6.73
C TYR A 34 -17.17 -6.14 7.39
N SER A 35 -17.18 -6.48 8.68
CA SER A 35 -15.95 -6.76 9.44
C SER A 35 -15.77 -8.24 9.73
N ARG A 36 -16.73 -9.07 9.31
CA ARG A 36 -16.83 -10.49 9.66
C ARG A 36 -17.14 -11.33 8.42
N LYS A 37 -16.66 -12.56 8.42
CA LYS A 37 -16.96 -13.60 7.42
C LYS A 37 -17.16 -14.91 8.18
N GLY A 38 -18.38 -15.44 8.18
CA GLY A 38 -18.76 -16.55 9.08
C GLY A 38 -18.77 -16.09 10.54
N ASP A 39 -18.18 -16.91 11.42
CA ASP A 39 -18.00 -16.61 12.85
C ASP A 39 -16.78 -15.72 13.14
N GLY A 40 -15.83 -15.62 12.19
CA GLY A 40 -14.58 -14.89 12.32
C GLY A 40 -14.60 -13.44 11.81
N LEU A 41 -13.55 -12.68 12.18
CA LEU A 41 -13.24 -11.38 11.57
C LEU A 41 -12.64 -11.59 10.17
N ILE A 42 -12.78 -10.58 9.31
CA ILE A 42 -12.08 -10.57 8.02
C ILE A 42 -10.58 -10.38 8.29
N THR A 43 -9.79 -11.33 7.78
CA THR A 43 -8.32 -11.36 7.92
C THR A 43 -7.58 -10.94 6.67
N GLU A 44 -8.27 -10.83 5.53
CA GLU A 44 -7.68 -10.57 4.23
C GLU A 44 -8.65 -9.77 3.35
N ILE A 45 -8.14 -8.74 2.65
CA ILE A 45 -8.92 -7.94 1.71
C ILE A 45 -8.16 -7.74 0.39
N PRO A 46 -8.85 -7.65 -0.76
CA PRO A 46 -8.20 -7.25 -2.00
C PRO A 46 -7.74 -5.79 -1.91
N ALA A 47 -6.51 -5.53 -2.36
CA ALA A 47 -5.90 -4.21 -2.37
C ALA A 47 -5.01 -4.02 -3.60
N PHE A 48 -4.69 -2.77 -3.91
CA PHE A 48 -3.63 -2.43 -4.84
C PHE A 48 -2.29 -2.36 -4.09
N LEU A 49 -1.21 -2.82 -4.72
CA LEU A 49 0.15 -2.73 -4.22
C LEU A 49 0.97 -1.86 -5.18
N ILE A 50 1.64 -0.83 -4.66
CA ILE A 50 2.78 -0.21 -5.36
C ILE A 50 4.03 -0.90 -4.81
N GLY A 51 4.52 -1.89 -5.55
CA GLY A 51 5.64 -2.73 -5.10
C GLY A 51 7.00 -2.07 -5.36
N GLN A 52 7.08 -1.20 -6.37
CA GLN A 52 8.29 -0.46 -6.68
C GLN A 52 7.95 0.96 -7.11
N LEU A 53 8.62 1.92 -6.47
CA LEU A 53 8.66 3.32 -6.88
C LEU A 53 10.12 3.74 -6.88
N GLY A 54 10.64 4.08 -8.05
CA GLY A 54 12.04 4.42 -8.25
C GLY A 54 12.17 5.67 -9.11
N LYS A 55 13.27 6.39 -8.90
CA LYS A 55 13.63 7.57 -9.67
C LYS A 55 15.06 7.38 -10.16
N ASN A 56 15.33 7.82 -11.40
CA ASN A 56 16.67 7.78 -11.94
C ASN A 56 17.48 8.95 -11.37
N ASP A 57 18.59 8.63 -10.70
CA ASP A 57 19.47 9.63 -10.07
C ASP A 57 20.13 10.57 -11.09
N LEU A 58 20.39 10.10 -12.32
CA LEU A 58 20.93 10.93 -13.40
C LEU A 58 19.96 12.05 -13.83
N HIS A 59 18.66 11.85 -13.59
CA HIS A 59 17.58 12.78 -13.91
C HIS A 59 16.91 13.30 -12.65
N ALA A 60 17.67 13.39 -11.55
CA ALA A 60 17.08 13.73 -10.27
C ALA A 60 16.48 15.15 -10.21
N GLY A 61 16.89 16.05 -11.11
CA GLY A 61 16.30 17.38 -11.24
C GLY A 61 15.02 17.44 -12.07
N ASP A 62 14.78 16.46 -12.93
CA ASP A 62 13.81 16.59 -14.02
C ASP A 62 12.40 16.17 -13.61
N ILE A 63 12.28 15.20 -12.70
CA ILE A 63 10.99 14.65 -12.26
C ILE A 63 10.99 14.52 -10.74
N ARG A 64 10.05 15.14 -10.05
CA ARG A 64 9.93 15.05 -8.59
C ARG A 64 9.31 13.72 -8.17
N GLY A 65 9.69 13.20 -6.99
CA GLY A 65 9.08 11.98 -6.45
C GLY A 65 7.56 12.11 -6.30
N ASP A 66 7.08 13.32 -6.03
CA ASP A 66 5.66 13.67 -5.95
C ASP A 66 4.93 13.36 -7.26
N GLU A 67 5.51 13.74 -8.39
CA GLU A 67 4.94 13.51 -9.73
C GLU A 67 4.87 12.02 -10.06
N ILE A 68 5.88 11.24 -9.66
CA ILE A 68 5.90 9.78 -9.86
C ILE A 68 4.80 9.12 -9.01
N MET A 69 4.65 9.55 -7.75
CA MET A 69 3.60 9.03 -6.87
C MET A 69 2.21 9.39 -7.38
N ASP A 70 1.98 10.63 -7.80
CA ASP A 70 0.71 11.09 -8.35
C ASP A 70 0.37 10.32 -9.63
N TYR A 71 1.35 10.07 -10.49
CA TYR A 71 1.17 9.21 -11.65
C TYR A 71 0.79 7.78 -11.27
N ALA A 72 1.51 7.15 -10.33
CA ALA A 72 1.20 5.79 -9.87
C ALA A 72 -0.22 5.69 -9.28
N LEU A 73 -0.63 6.67 -8.47
CA LEU A 73 -1.98 6.75 -7.94
C LEU A 73 -3.02 6.97 -9.03
N SER A 74 -2.74 7.78 -10.06
CA SER A 74 -3.65 7.97 -11.18
C SER A 74 -3.92 6.67 -11.95
N VAL A 75 -2.91 5.82 -12.11
CA VAL A 75 -3.06 4.49 -12.71
C VAL A 75 -3.94 3.60 -11.83
N ILE A 76 -3.74 3.65 -10.50
CA ILE A 76 -4.55 2.90 -9.54
C ILE A 76 -6.01 3.39 -9.54
N PHE A 77 -6.27 4.69 -9.61
CA PHE A 77 -7.62 5.23 -9.68
C PHE A 77 -8.36 4.76 -10.95
N ARG A 78 -7.69 4.77 -12.10
CA ARG A 78 -8.26 4.21 -13.33
C ARG A 78 -8.54 2.71 -13.22
N ALA A 79 -7.67 1.95 -12.57
CA ALA A 79 -7.91 0.54 -12.31
C ALA A 79 -9.10 0.34 -11.37
N GLN A 80 -9.19 1.15 -10.30
CA GLN A 80 -10.28 1.14 -9.33
C GLN A 80 -11.65 1.39 -9.98
N GLU A 81 -11.73 2.27 -10.96
CA GLU A 81 -12.96 2.52 -11.72
C GLU A 81 -13.47 1.27 -12.48
N ILE A 82 -12.56 0.38 -12.87
CA ILE A 82 -12.89 -0.81 -13.68
C ILE A 82 -13.17 -2.03 -12.79
N ILE A 83 -12.31 -2.29 -11.80
CA ILE A 83 -12.35 -3.54 -11.01
C ILE A 83 -12.79 -3.33 -9.55
N GLY A 84 -13.02 -2.09 -9.14
CA GLY A 84 -13.25 -1.73 -7.75
C GLY A 84 -11.97 -1.80 -6.90
N GLY A 85 -12.15 -1.91 -5.59
CA GLY A 85 -11.06 -1.87 -4.60
C GLY A 85 -11.06 -0.58 -3.79
N ARG A 86 -10.56 -0.65 -2.56
CA ARG A 86 -10.70 0.43 -1.57
C ARG A 86 -9.40 0.88 -0.94
N VAL A 87 -8.33 0.10 -1.14
CA VAL A 87 -7.07 0.29 -0.43
C VAL A 87 -5.93 0.11 -1.41
N VAL A 88 -4.96 1.01 -1.34
CA VAL A 88 -3.62 0.81 -1.86
C VAL A 88 -2.66 0.68 -0.69
N PHE A 89 -1.67 -0.21 -0.79
CA PHE A 89 -0.61 -0.32 0.19
C PHE A 89 0.77 -0.33 -0.46
N ILE A 90 1.76 0.02 0.35
CA ILE A 90 3.19 -0.01 0.02
C ILE A 90 3.95 -0.68 1.16
N GLU A 91 5.16 -1.12 0.84
CA GLU A 91 6.12 -1.64 1.81
C GLU A 91 7.43 -0.88 1.61
N CYS A 92 7.97 -0.31 2.68
CA CYS A 92 9.21 0.46 2.61
C CYS A 92 10.11 0.20 3.81
N LEU A 93 11.41 0.46 3.67
CA LEU A 93 12.33 0.43 4.81
C LEU A 93 11.88 1.45 5.86
N GLU A 94 12.14 1.14 7.14
CA GLU A 94 11.92 2.05 8.26
C GLU A 94 12.94 3.21 8.24
N LYS A 95 12.72 4.16 7.32
CA LYS A 95 13.50 5.38 7.17
C LYS A 95 12.56 6.58 7.30
N PRO A 96 12.86 7.56 8.19
CA PRO A 96 11.98 8.71 8.40
C PRO A 96 11.57 9.43 7.10
N LYS A 97 12.52 9.63 6.18
CA LYS A 97 12.25 10.26 4.87
C LYS A 97 11.24 9.49 4.01
N LEU A 98 11.24 8.15 4.05
CA LEU A 98 10.28 7.33 3.30
C LEU A 98 8.90 7.40 3.96
N ILE A 99 8.85 7.24 5.29
CA ILE A 99 7.60 7.32 6.05
C ILE A 99 6.94 8.69 5.86
N GLU A 100 7.71 9.77 5.94
CA GLU A 100 7.23 11.14 5.69
C GLU A 100 6.72 11.29 4.25
N PHE A 101 7.50 10.81 3.27
CA PHE A 101 7.12 10.84 1.86
C PHE A 101 5.80 10.12 1.59
N TYR A 102 5.61 8.90 2.10
CA TYR A 102 4.34 8.19 1.91
C TYR A 102 3.20 8.81 2.73
N SER A 103 3.49 9.30 3.94
CA SER A 103 2.49 9.95 4.81
C SER A 103 1.90 11.21 4.19
N LYS A 104 2.74 12.07 3.56
CA LYS A 104 2.23 13.26 2.85
C LYS A 104 1.32 12.90 1.66
N HIS A 105 1.49 11.71 1.07
CA HIS A 105 0.60 11.18 0.03
C HIS A 105 -0.58 10.38 0.61
N GLY A 106 -0.89 10.52 1.90
CA GLY A 106 -2.09 9.98 2.52
C GLY A 106 -2.00 8.52 2.98
N PHE A 107 -0.80 7.91 2.93
CA PHE A 107 -0.57 6.60 3.51
C PHE A 107 -0.42 6.69 5.03
N LYS A 108 -0.82 5.64 5.74
CA LYS A 108 -0.68 5.51 7.18
C LYS A 108 -0.01 4.19 7.51
N ILE A 109 0.86 4.20 8.52
CA ILE A 109 1.49 2.98 9.02
C ILE A 109 0.40 1.99 9.42
N PHE A 110 0.50 0.77 8.91
CA PHE A 110 -0.46 -0.30 9.17
C PHE A 110 0.13 -1.39 10.05
N ARG A 111 1.35 -1.81 9.74
CA ARG A 111 2.16 -2.72 10.55
C ARG A 111 3.63 -2.64 10.15
N GLN A 112 4.48 -3.17 11.01
CA GLN A 112 5.84 -3.55 10.64
C GLN A 112 5.86 -5.05 10.40
N ASP A 113 6.46 -5.47 9.29
CA ASP A 113 6.70 -6.88 9.03
C ASP A 113 7.80 -7.39 10.00
N PRO A 114 7.51 -8.43 10.80
CA PRO A 114 8.45 -8.93 11.80
C PRO A 114 9.70 -9.59 11.18
N ASP A 115 9.60 -10.11 9.96
CA ASP A 115 10.67 -10.88 9.32
C ASP A 115 11.57 -9.96 8.47
N ASP A 116 10.95 -9.12 7.62
CA ASP A 116 11.69 -8.30 6.64
C ASP A 116 11.99 -6.87 7.13
N LYS A 117 11.49 -6.49 8.32
CA LYS A 117 11.59 -5.14 8.90
C LYS A 117 11.05 -4.02 8.01
N LEU A 118 10.21 -4.37 7.03
CA LEU A 118 9.53 -3.40 6.19
C LEU A 118 8.32 -2.82 6.93
N ILE A 119 8.13 -1.52 6.79
CA ILE A 119 6.93 -0.83 7.22
C ILE A 119 5.91 -0.95 6.11
N GLN A 120 4.78 -1.58 6.41
CA GLN A 120 3.63 -1.61 5.52
C GLN A 120 2.76 -0.38 5.82
N MET A 121 2.47 0.42 4.79
CA MET A 121 1.61 1.59 4.90
C MET A 121 0.42 1.46 3.96
N VAL A 122 -0.77 1.86 4.42
CA VAL A 122 -2.03 1.77 3.68
C VAL A 122 -2.63 3.13 3.45
N ARG A 123 -3.23 3.33 2.27
CA ARG A 123 -4.06 4.49 1.93
C ARG A 123 -5.41 4.01 1.48
N GLN A 124 -6.46 4.62 2.03
CA GLN A 124 -7.82 4.41 1.55
C GLN A 124 -8.02 5.23 0.27
N LEU A 125 -8.58 4.56 -0.73
CA LEU A 125 -9.02 5.18 -1.96
C LEU A 125 -10.44 5.73 -1.74
N LYS A 126 -10.70 6.89 -2.33
CA LYS A 126 -12.04 7.49 -2.33
C LYS A 126 -12.82 7.03 -3.55
#